data_AF-A0A1Y3YFT5-F1
#
_entry.id   AF-A0A1Y3YFT5-F1
#
_cell.length_a   1.000
_cell.length_b   1.000
_cell.length_c   1.000
_cell.angle_alpha   90.00
_cell.angle_beta   90.00
_cell.angle_gamma   90.00
#
_symmetry.space_group_name_H-M   'P 1'
#
loop_
_entity.id
_entity.type
_entity.pdbx_description
1 polymer ?
#
loop_
_entity_poly.entity_id
_entity_poly.type
_entity_poly.pdbx_seq_one_letter_code
_entity_poly.pdbx_strand_id
1 'polypeptide(L)'
;MSIKDGKDYLYLIWKSEKSRKQYIVGQLIKNGQYEFQYYSDVETAINDGFMPLLCFQDLNKVYKSDKLFPIFASRLPDRKRKDIKKILDKYDLEEYDEYILLKRSGARLPIDSLEFIDPILDTDQAVKRIFYVAGVRHYLECSGKNCEKATEITRGDQVYLKQEKDNAYDNNAVQMLSEDGKVFGYVPRYYSAGVSALLEKGRNIVCHIYNVDQNKNCNECIKAIMEVKK
;
A
#
# COMPACT_ATOMS: atom_id res chain seq x y z
N MET A 1 1.43 11.87 -6.24
CA MET A 1 1.08 11.95 -4.81
C MET A 1 -0.42 11.80 -4.68
N SER A 2 -0.93 11.35 -3.54
CA SER A 2 -2.36 11.29 -3.18
C SER A 2 -2.94 12.65 -2.79
N ILE A 3 -2.82 13.66 -3.67
CA ILE A 3 -3.33 15.01 -3.39
C ILE A 3 -4.73 15.17 -3.99
N LYS A 4 -5.68 15.62 -3.17
CA LYS A 4 -7.03 15.99 -3.59
C LYS A 4 -7.48 17.23 -2.83
N ASP A 5 -8.03 18.21 -3.55
CA ASP A 5 -8.56 19.46 -2.98
C ASP A 5 -7.56 20.20 -2.05
N GLY A 6 -6.27 20.21 -2.43
CA GLY A 6 -5.19 20.84 -1.66
C GLY A 6 -4.75 20.07 -0.41
N LYS A 7 -5.28 18.87 -0.19
CA LYS A 7 -4.94 18.00 0.95
C LYS A 7 -4.17 16.78 0.47
N ASP A 8 -3.17 16.38 1.24
CA ASP A 8 -2.40 15.17 0.96
C ASP A 8 -2.78 14.05 1.94
N TYR A 9 -3.01 12.84 1.42
CA TYR A 9 -3.61 11.74 2.16
C TYR A 9 -2.65 10.57 2.35
N LEU A 10 -2.72 9.91 3.50
CA LEU A 10 -2.12 8.60 3.75
C LEU A 10 -3.17 7.70 4.39
N TYR A 11 -3.23 6.45 3.97
CA TYR A 11 -4.02 5.43 4.64
C TYR A 11 -3.17 4.69 5.67
N LEU A 12 -3.74 4.46 6.84
CA LEU A 12 -3.20 3.55 7.84
C LEU A 12 -3.84 2.19 7.61
N ILE A 13 -3.03 1.24 7.17
CA ILE A 13 -3.41 -0.14 6.95
C ILE A 13 -3.06 -0.96 8.18
N TRP A 14 -3.99 -1.78 8.63
CA TRP A 14 -3.72 -2.85 9.58
C TRP A 14 -3.91 -4.20 8.92
N LYS A 15 -2.96 -5.11 9.10
CA LYS A 15 -3.07 -6.49 8.62
C LYS A 15 -3.42 -7.42 9.78
N SER A 16 -4.54 -8.11 9.65
CA SER A 16 -4.96 -9.11 10.63
C SER A 16 -4.01 -10.29 10.69
N GLU A 17 -3.67 -10.72 11.89
CA GLU A 17 -2.92 -11.96 12.09
C GLU A 17 -3.78 -13.19 11.83
N LYS A 18 -5.07 -13.11 12.17
CA LYS A 18 -6.05 -14.19 12.06
C LYS A 18 -6.46 -14.44 10.61
N SER A 19 -7.05 -13.46 9.96
CA SER A 19 -7.58 -13.60 8.60
C SER A 19 -6.54 -13.33 7.52
N ARG A 20 -5.40 -12.71 7.88
CA ARG A 20 -4.39 -12.18 6.95
C ARG A 20 -4.89 -11.05 6.04
N LYS A 21 -6.14 -10.62 6.21
CA LYS A 21 -6.76 -9.50 5.48
C LYS A 21 -6.14 -8.17 5.89
N GLN A 22 -6.04 -7.26 4.93
CA GLN A 22 -5.61 -5.88 5.14
C GLN A 22 -6.85 -4.99 5.24
N TYR A 23 -6.87 -4.11 6.22
CA TYR A 23 -7.97 -3.20 6.52
C TYR A 23 -7.45 -1.76 6.48
N ILE A 24 -8.17 -0.87 5.80
CA ILE A 24 -7.93 0.56 5.87
C ILE A 24 -8.58 1.07 7.17
N VAL A 25 -7.82 1.09 8.26
CA VAL A 25 -8.36 1.43 9.59
C VAL A 25 -8.41 2.93 9.83
N GLY A 26 -7.57 3.72 9.16
CA GLY A 26 -7.55 5.16 9.35
C GLY A 26 -6.96 5.93 8.19
N GLN A 27 -7.08 7.24 8.24
CA GLN A 27 -6.45 8.16 7.30
C GLN A 27 -5.75 9.29 8.04
N LEU A 28 -4.54 9.62 7.58
CA LEU A 28 -3.75 10.78 7.99
C LEU A 28 -3.75 11.79 6.84
N ILE A 29 -4.18 13.01 7.13
CA ILE A 29 -4.33 14.09 6.17
C ILE A 29 -3.34 15.20 6.53
N LYS A 30 -2.61 15.73 5.54
CA LYS A 30 -1.77 16.93 5.65
C LYS A 30 -2.39 18.06 4.83
N ASN A 31 -2.85 19.11 5.50
CA ASN A 31 -3.55 20.25 4.90
C ASN A 31 -3.12 21.61 5.48
N GLY A 32 -1.85 21.71 5.90
CA GLY A 32 -1.32 22.81 6.72
C GLY A 32 -1.10 22.37 8.17
N GLN A 33 -2.03 21.57 8.70
CA GLN A 33 -1.88 20.79 9.93
C GLN A 33 -1.99 19.28 9.61
N TYR A 34 -1.84 18.44 10.63
CA TYR A 34 -2.12 17.01 10.56
C TYR A 34 -3.49 16.69 11.13
N GLU A 35 -4.28 15.92 10.39
CA GLU A 35 -5.56 15.39 10.84
C GLU A 35 -5.53 13.87 10.77
N PHE A 36 -5.94 13.19 11.84
CA PHE A 36 -6.11 11.74 11.85
C PHE A 36 -7.55 11.39 12.24
N GLN A 37 -8.12 10.42 11.54
CA GLN A 37 -9.40 9.81 11.87
C GLN A 37 -9.41 8.35 11.46
N TYR A 38 -10.23 7.54 12.11
CA TYR A 38 -10.51 6.20 11.61
C TYR A 38 -11.31 6.28 10.30
N TYR A 39 -11.24 5.21 9.51
CA TYR A 39 -11.74 5.18 8.14
C TYR A 39 -12.50 3.88 7.82
N SER A 40 -12.75 3.65 6.54
CA SER A 40 -13.74 2.74 5.95
C SER A 40 -13.87 1.37 6.61
N ASP A 41 -12.77 0.79 7.08
CA ASP A 41 -12.76 -0.61 7.49
C ASP A 41 -12.64 -0.81 9.01
N VAL A 42 -12.58 0.26 9.81
CA VAL A 42 -12.22 0.19 11.23
C VAL A 42 -13.11 -0.77 12.04
N GLU A 43 -14.43 -0.74 11.86
CA GLU A 43 -15.35 -1.60 12.60
C GLU A 43 -15.16 -3.07 12.23
N THR A 44 -15.01 -3.35 10.93
CA THR A 44 -14.74 -4.72 10.46
C THR A 44 -13.38 -5.23 10.89
N ALA A 45 -12.40 -4.34 11.04
CA ALA A 45 -11.08 -4.66 11.56
C ALA A 45 -11.16 -5.00 13.06
N ILE A 46 -11.95 -4.25 13.84
CA ILE A 46 -12.17 -4.51 15.27
C ILE A 46 -12.78 -5.91 15.46
N ASN A 47 -13.78 -6.26 14.65
CA ASN A 47 -14.37 -7.60 14.66
C ASN A 47 -13.38 -8.72 14.31
N ASP A 48 -12.27 -8.38 13.64
CA ASP A 48 -11.18 -9.30 13.32
C ASP A 48 -9.96 -9.17 14.25
N GLY A 49 -10.07 -8.37 15.32
CA GLY A 49 -9.08 -8.26 16.39
C GLY A 49 -8.23 -6.97 16.39
N PHE A 50 -8.55 -5.98 15.56
CA PHE A 50 -7.90 -4.68 15.65
C PHE A 50 -8.28 -3.96 16.94
N MET A 51 -7.28 -3.38 17.62
CA MET A 51 -7.50 -2.52 18.77
C MET A 51 -7.26 -1.05 18.39
N PRO A 52 -8.20 -0.14 18.72
CA PRO A 52 -7.99 1.29 18.51
C PRO A 52 -6.68 1.76 19.14
N LEU A 53 -5.99 2.65 18.44
CA LEU A 53 -4.74 3.23 18.88
C LEU A 53 -4.92 3.96 20.21
N LEU A 54 -3.98 3.77 21.15
CA LEU A 54 -4.12 4.23 22.53
C LEU A 54 -4.51 5.71 22.65
N CYS A 55 -3.87 6.58 21.84
CA CYS A 55 -4.11 8.03 21.84
C CYS A 55 -5.37 8.46 21.08
N PHE A 56 -6.04 7.53 20.39
CA PHE A 56 -7.19 7.77 19.52
C PHE A 56 -8.32 6.78 19.87
N GLN A 57 -8.86 6.86 21.10
CA GLN A 57 -9.90 5.92 21.57
C GLN A 57 -11.28 6.16 20.94
N ASP A 58 -11.62 7.42 20.68
CA ASP A 58 -12.89 7.77 20.01
C ASP A 58 -12.75 7.55 18.50
N LEU A 59 -13.50 6.58 17.98
CA LEU A 59 -13.49 6.19 16.56
C LEU A 59 -14.10 7.26 15.65
N ASN A 60 -15.00 8.09 16.19
CA ASN A 60 -15.76 9.08 15.42
C ASN A 60 -15.11 10.47 15.43
N LYS A 61 -14.00 10.61 16.15
CA LYS A 61 -13.30 11.88 16.33
C LYS A 61 -12.27 12.12 15.22
N VAL A 62 -12.21 13.37 14.77
CA VAL A 62 -11.09 13.90 13.99
C VAL A 62 -10.07 14.53 14.93
N TYR A 63 -8.90 13.90 15.05
CA TYR A 63 -7.78 14.39 15.84
C TYR A 63 -6.95 15.34 14.99
N LYS A 64 -6.51 16.46 15.58
CA LYS A 64 -5.77 17.52 14.88
C LYS A 64 -4.50 17.89 15.63
N SER A 65 -3.44 18.24 14.91
CA SER A 65 -2.16 18.65 15.49
C SER A 65 -1.33 19.43 14.46
N ASP A 66 -0.63 20.48 14.90
CA ASP A 66 0.32 21.22 14.06
C ASP A 66 1.59 20.42 13.72
N LYS A 67 1.85 19.36 14.50
CA LYS A 67 2.98 18.45 14.31
C LYS A 67 2.49 17.04 14.04
N LEU A 68 3.32 16.20 13.40
CA LEU A 68 2.99 14.80 13.21
C LEU A 68 2.76 14.13 14.58
N PHE A 69 1.69 13.35 14.70
CA PHE A 69 1.34 12.72 15.97
C PHE A 69 2.50 11.84 16.49
N PRO A 70 2.87 11.93 17.78
CA PRO A 70 4.01 11.19 18.32
C PRO A 70 3.97 9.67 18.07
N ILE A 71 2.78 9.07 18.07
CA ILE A 71 2.58 7.63 17.79
C ILE A 71 2.91 7.23 16.33
N PHE A 72 2.90 8.20 15.41
CA PHE A 72 3.29 8.00 14.02
C PHE A 72 4.75 8.41 13.80
N ALA A 73 5.19 9.53 14.40
CA ALA A 73 6.57 9.98 14.34
C ALA A 73 7.56 8.97 14.96
N SER A 74 7.17 8.29 16.04
CA SER A 74 8.00 7.26 16.70
C SER A 74 8.29 6.03 15.84
N ARG A 75 7.56 5.85 14.73
CA ARG A 75 7.82 4.78 13.75
C ARG A 75 8.94 5.12 12.78
N LEU A 76 9.36 6.39 12.74
CA LEU A 76 10.38 6.87 11.84
C LEU A 76 11.77 6.76 12.48
N PRO A 77 12.83 6.56 11.68
CA PRO A 77 14.19 6.72 12.13
C PRO A 77 14.45 8.10 12.72
N ASP A 78 15.16 8.17 13.84
CA ASP A 78 15.54 9.44 14.49
C ASP A 78 16.40 10.30 13.55
N ARG A 79 16.08 11.60 13.45
CA ARG A 79 16.80 12.58 12.62
C ARG A 79 18.30 12.67 12.95
N LYS A 80 18.70 12.38 14.19
CA LYS A 80 20.09 12.43 14.68
C LYS A 80 20.84 11.12 14.48
N ARG A 81 20.21 10.08 13.90
CA ARG A 81 20.85 8.78 13.64
C ARG A 81 22.06 8.97 12.72
N LYS A 82 23.20 8.33 13.05
CA LYS A 82 24.48 8.50 12.32
C LYS A 82 24.38 8.22 10.82
N ASP A 83 23.59 7.23 10.42
CA ASP A 83 23.36 6.81 9.04
C ASP A 83 22.04 7.33 8.44
N ILE A 84 21.45 8.40 9.01
CA ILE A 84 20.17 8.94 8.53
C ILE A 84 20.20 9.28 7.04
N LYS A 85 21.31 9.84 6.53
CA LYS A 85 21.46 10.19 5.11
C LYS A 85 21.24 8.97 4.20
N LYS A 86 21.87 7.83 4.52
CA LYS A 86 21.68 6.59 3.75
C LYS A 86 20.24 6.10 3.73
N ILE A 87 19.50 6.34 4.82
CA ILE A 87 18.08 5.97 4.90
C ILE A 87 17.24 6.91 4.03
N LEU A 88 17.53 8.22 4.05
CA LEU A 88 16.85 9.19 3.22
C LEU A 88 17.09 8.93 1.73
N ASP A 89 18.34 8.62 1.33
CA ASP A 89 18.71 8.25 -0.04
C ASP A 89 17.90 7.05 -0.56
N LYS A 90 17.68 6.02 0.28
CA LYS A 90 16.86 4.84 -0.06
C LYS A 90 15.42 5.21 -0.45
N TYR A 91 14.91 6.31 0.08
CA TYR A 91 13.55 6.80 -0.16
C TYR A 91 13.56 8.08 -1.00
N ASP A 92 14.64 8.39 -1.72
CA ASP A 92 14.82 9.55 -2.60
C ASP A 92 14.57 10.91 -1.89
N LEU A 93 15.00 11.04 -0.64
CA LEU A 93 14.90 12.29 0.14
C LEU A 93 16.27 12.95 0.32
N GLU A 94 16.37 14.24 -0.02
CA GLU A 94 17.57 15.04 0.23
C GLU A 94 17.63 15.54 1.69
N GLU A 95 16.46 15.92 2.22
CA GLU A 95 16.29 16.41 3.58
C GLU A 95 15.31 15.57 4.38
N TYR A 96 15.43 15.62 5.70
CA TYR A 96 14.53 14.93 6.62
C TYR A 96 13.17 15.63 6.68
N ASP A 97 12.17 15.06 6.03
CA ASP A 97 10.75 15.41 6.17
C ASP A 97 10.00 14.19 6.73
N GLU A 98 9.45 14.33 7.94
CA GLU A 98 8.76 13.25 8.65
C GLU A 98 7.59 12.69 7.83
N TYR A 99 6.80 13.55 7.19
CA TYR A 99 5.61 13.14 6.47
C TYR A 99 5.95 12.44 5.16
N ILE A 100 6.92 12.96 4.41
CA ILE A 100 7.36 12.32 3.17
C ILE A 100 8.08 11.01 3.48
N LEU A 101 8.86 10.93 4.56
CA LEU A 101 9.49 9.68 4.99
C LEU A 101 8.44 8.65 5.43
N LEU A 102 7.42 9.05 6.19
CA LEU A 102 6.27 8.20 6.55
C LEU A 102 5.58 7.65 5.29
N LYS A 103 5.28 8.55 4.34
CA LYS A 103 4.64 8.23 3.06
C LYS A 103 5.44 7.23 2.21
N ARG A 104 6.75 7.41 2.09
CA ARG A 104 7.59 6.59 1.20
C ARG A 104 8.08 5.29 1.82
N SER A 105 8.29 5.28 3.15
CA SER A 105 8.78 4.09 3.85
C SER A 105 7.66 3.14 4.30
N GLY A 106 6.43 3.64 4.41
CA GLY A 106 5.30 2.94 5.03
C GLY A 106 5.42 2.74 6.53
N ALA A 107 6.55 3.13 7.14
CA ALA A 107 6.81 3.13 8.59
C ALA A 107 6.37 1.85 9.32
N ARG A 108 6.61 0.69 8.69
CA ARG A 108 6.37 -0.63 9.27
C ARG A 108 7.31 -0.86 10.45
N LEU A 109 6.79 -1.42 11.53
CA LEU A 109 7.57 -1.88 12.67
C LEU A 109 7.51 -3.41 12.78
N PRO A 110 8.56 -4.08 13.30
CA PRO A 110 8.51 -5.53 13.55
C PRO A 110 7.53 -5.96 14.65
N ILE A 111 7.10 -5.01 15.49
CA ILE A 111 6.29 -5.26 16.70
C ILE A 111 4.78 -5.10 16.46
N ASP A 112 4.37 -4.66 15.28
CA ASP A 112 2.96 -4.54 14.91
C ASP A 112 2.73 -4.84 13.43
N SER A 113 1.46 -4.80 13.02
CA SER A 113 1.03 -5.06 11.64
C SER A 113 0.45 -3.81 10.98
N LEU A 114 1.00 -2.63 11.31
CA LEU A 114 0.57 -1.34 10.75
C LEU A 114 1.51 -0.86 9.63
N GLU A 115 0.92 -0.27 8.60
CA GLU A 115 1.65 0.29 7.46
C GLU A 115 0.94 1.54 6.93
N PHE A 116 1.71 2.57 6.60
CA PHE A 116 1.21 3.75 5.89
C PHE A 116 1.30 3.54 4.38
N ILE A 117 0.21 3.87 3.67
CA ILE A 117 0.11 3.74 2.22
C ILE A 117 -0.25 5.07 1.59
N ASP A 118 0.42 5.43 0.50
CA ASP A 118 0.10 6.55 -0.40
C ASP A 118 -1.05 6.14 -1.32
N PRO A 119 -2.33 6.44 -1.00
CA PRO A 119 -3.47 5.85 -1.68
C PRO A 119 -3.55 6.26 -3.15
N ILE A 120 -4.28 5.47 -3.93
CA ILE A 120 -4.67 5.86 -5.29
C ILE A 120 -6.03 6.53 -5.17
N LEU A 121 -6.02 7.86 -5.19
CA LEU A 121 -7.25 8.64 -5.15
C LEU A 121 -7.82 8.79 -6.55
N ASP A 122 -9.14 8.87 -6.61
CA ASP A 122 -9.86 9.14 -7.85
C ASP A 122 -9.69 10.61 -8.26
N THR A 123 -8.63 10.87 -9.04
CA THR A 123 -8.27 12.20 -9.57
C THR A 123 -7.73 12.06 -11.00
N ASP A 124 -7.74 13.15 -11.75
CA ASP A 124 -7.18 13.19 -13.12
C ASP A 124 -5.65 13.33 -13.16
N GLN A 125 -4.99 13.25 -12.01
CA GLN A 125 -3.55 13.38 -11.92
C GLN A 125 -2.84 12.11 -12.40
N ALA A 126 -1.59 12.27 -12.84
CA ALA A 126 -0.70 11.14 -13.07
C ALA A 126 -0.40 10.45 -11.73
N VAL A 127 -0.46 9.12 -11.72
CA VAL A 127 -0.20 8.31 -10.54
C VAL A 127 0.92 7.33 -10.86
N LYS A 128 1.90 7.23 -9.97
CA LYS A 128 2.94 6.20 -10.01
C LYS A 128 2.96 5.47 -8.67
N ARG A 129 2.87 4.15 -8.71
CA ARG A 129 2.94 3.29 -7.52
C ARG A 129 3.84 2.09 -7.79
N ILE A 130 4.70 1.79 -6.84
CA ILE A 130 5.44 0.54 -6.79
C ILE A 130 4.92 -0.23 -5.59
N PHE A 131 4.49 -1.46 -5.79
CA PHE A 131 3.90 -2.27 -4.73
C PHE A 131 4.20 -3.75 -4.95
N TYR A 132 4.13 -4.53 -3.87
CA TYR A 132 4.22 -5.98 -3.96
C TYR A 132 2.92 -6.56 -4.49
N VAL A 133 3.02 -7.54 -5.38
CA VAL A 133 1.87 -8.26 -5.91
C VAL A 133 1.26 -9.12 -4.81
N ALA A 134 -0.06 -9.05 -4.64
CA ALA A 134 -0.78 -9.83 -3.64
C ALA A 134 -1.10 -11.24 -4.17
N GLY A 135 -1.17 -12.21 -3.26
CA GLY A 135 -1.68 -13.55 -3.59
C GLY A 135 -0.74 -14.45 -4.41
N VAL A 136 0.48 -13.99 -4.74
CA VAL A 136 1.44 -14.69 -5.61
C VAL A 136 1.59 -16.19 -5.30
N ARG A 137 1.64 -16.56 -4.02
CA ARG A 137 1.78 -17.95 -3.54
C ARG A 137 0.69 -18.91 -4.02
N HIS A 138 -0.47 -18.41 -4.43
CA HIS A 138 -1.63 -19.20 -4.86
C HIS A 138 -1.64 -19.47 -6.36
N TYR A 139 -0.88 -18.69 -7.12
CA TYR A 139 -0.90 -18.71 -8.58
C TYR A 139 0.41 -19.18 -9.18
N LEU A 140 1.53 -18.94 -8.49
CA LEU A 140 2.81 -19.49 -8.88
C LEU A 140 2.99 -20.90 -8.31
N GLU A 141 3.55 -21.80 -9.12
CA GLU A 141 3.84 -23.20 -8.77
C GLU A 141 4.81 -23.35 -7.59
N CYS A 142 5.34 -22.24 -7.06
CA CYS A 142 6.22 -22.24 -5.90
C CYS A 142 5.53 -22.68 -4.61
N SER A 143 4.19 -22.60 -4.51
CA SER A 143 3.41 -22.92 -3.30
C SER A 143 3.92 -22.25 -2.02
N GLY A 144 4.64 -21.13 -2.13
CA GLY A 144 5.28 -20.48 -0.98
C GLY A 144 6.63 -21.06 -0.54
N LYS A 145 7.14 -22.11 -1.19
CA LYS A 145 8.28 -22.91 -0.72
C LYS A 145 9.42 -23.06 -1.74
N ASN A 146 9.12 -23.02 -3.04
CA ASN A 146 10.13 -23.22 -4.08
C ASN A 146 9.98 -22.18 -5.20
N CYS A 147 10.46 -20.96 -4.94
CA CYS A 147 10.34 -19.82 -5.86
C CYS A 147 11.11 -20.01 -7.18
N GLU A 148 12.06 -20.95 -7.24
CA GLU A 148 12.82 -21.26 -8.46
C GLU A 148 11.95 -21.91 -9.55
N LYS A 149 10.81 -22.52 -9.16
CA LYS A 149 9.85 -23.17 -10.08
C LYS A 149 8.68 -22.28 -10.47
N ALA A 150 8.58 -21.08 -9.91
CA ALA A 150 7.54 -20.14 -10.32
C ALA A 150 7.76 -19.80 -11.80
N THR A 151 6.68 -19.84 -12.59
CA THR A 151 6.65 -19.38 -14.00
C THR A 151 7.53 -18.14 -14.19
N GLU A 152 8.29 -18.09 -15.30
CA GLU A 152 9.32 -17.06 -15.59
C GLU A 152 8.73 -15.64 -15.70
N ILE A 153 8.28 -15.08 -14.57
CA ILE A 153 7.99 -13.66 -14.43
C ILE A 153 9.33 -12.97 -14.19
N THR A 154 9.69 -12.08 -15.10
CA THR A 154 10.96 -11.38 -15.08
C THR A 154 10.77 -9.87 -14.99
N ARG A 155 11.83 -9.16 -14.62
CA ARG A 155 11.79 -7.70 -14.57
C ARG A 155 11.57 -7.13 -15.98
N GLY A 156 10.60 -6.22 -16.09
CA GLY A 156 10.26 -5.55 -17.34
C GLY A 156 9.00 -6.13 -18.02
N ASP A 157 8.59 -7.35 -17.66
CA ASP A 157 7.41 -7.99 -18.24
C ASP A 157 6.18 -7.09 -18.12
N GLN A 158 5.40 -7.06 -19.19
CA GLN A 158 4.12 -6.36 -19.23
C GLN A 158 3.13 -7.06 -18.30
N VAL A 159 2.37 -6.26 -17.55
CA VAL A 159 1.28 -6.75 -16.70
C VAL A 159 -0.03 -6.17 -17.18
N TYR A 160 -1.02 -7.04 -17.36
CA TYR A 160 -2.38 -6.68 -17.70
C TYR A 160 -3.25 -6.69 -16.44
N LEU A 161 -4.18 -5.74 -16.35
CA LEU A 161 -5.08 -5.59 -15.21
C LEU A 161 -6.51 -5.95 -15.62
N LYS A 162 -7.17 -6.81 -14.86
CA LYS A 162 -8.56 -7.20 -15.11
C LYS A 162 -9.38 -7.15 -13.83
N GLN A 163 -10.52 -6.48 -13.86
CA GLN A 163 -11.44 -6.46 -12.72
C GLN A 163 -12.11 -7.85 -12.55
N GLU A 164 -12.28 -8.27 -11.30
CA GLU A 164 -13.00 -9.48 -10.90
C GLU A 164 -14.13 -9.08 -9.92
N LYS A 165 -15.22 -8.53 -10.45
CA LYS A 165 -16.31 -7.95 -9.63
C LYS A 165 -17.04 -8.98 -8.77
N ASP A 166 -17.03 -10.25 -9.17
CA ASP A 166 -17.68 -11.36 -8.48
C ASP A 166 -16.78 -12.04 -7.44
N ASN A 167 -15.62 -11.45 -7.12
CA ASN A 167 -14.72 -12.00 -6.12
C ASN A 167 -15.37 -11.97 -4.72
N ALA A 168 -15.48 -13.14 -4.09
CA ALA A 168 -16.18 -13.33 -2.82
C ALA A 168 -15.56 -12.57 -1.62
N TYR A 169 -14.31 -12.11 -1.74
CA TYR A 169 -13.58 -11.47 -0.65
C TYR A 169 -13.41 -9.95 -0.86
N ASP A 170 -13.36 -9.48 -2.11
CA ASP A 170 -13.16 -8.08 -2.48
C ASP A 170 -13.85 -7.79 -3.82
N ASN A 171 -14.99 -7.10 -3.80
CA ASN A 171 -15.71 -6.69 -5.01
C ASN A 171 -14.92 -5.72 -5.91
N ASN A 172 -13.82 -5.15 -5.42
CA ASN A 172 -12.90 -4.33 -6.20
C ASN A 172 -11.65 -5.08 -6.65
N ALA A 173 -11.60 -6.41 -6.50
CA ALA A 173 -10.43 -7.20 -6.84
C ALA A 173 -9.97 -6.94 -8.29
N VAL A 174 -8.67 -6.70 -8.45
CA VAL A 174 -8.03 -6.52 -9.77
C VAL A 174 -6.94 -7.57 -9.92
N GLN A 175 -7.18 -8.50 -10.83
CA GLN A 175 -6.22 -9.52 -11.24
C GLN A 175 -5.05 -8.88 -11.99
N MET A 176 -3.86 -9.43 -11.76
CA MET A 176 -2.64 -9.13 -12.50
C MET A 176 -2.30 -10.34 -13.37
N LEU A 177 -2.28 -10.13 -14.68
CA LEU A 177 -2.11 -11.17 -15.69
C LEU A 177 -0.84 -10.96 -16.49
N SER A 178 -0.18 -12.06 -16.86
CA SER A 178 0.91 -12.09 -17.84
C SER A 178 0.38 -11.93 -19.26
N GLU A 179 1.29 -11.79 -20.23
CA GLU A 179 0.96 -11.65 -21.65
C GLU A 179 0.18 -12.84 -22.23
N ASP A 180 0.44 -14.06 -21.74
CA ASP A 180 -0.32 -15.26 -22.10
C ASP A 180 -1.68 -15.38 -21.39
N GLY A 181 -2.08 -14.37 -20.62
CA GLY A 181 -3.37 -14.29 -19.95
C GLY A 181 -3.46 -15.09 -18.65
N LYS A 182 -2.36 -15.61 -18.11
CA LYS A 182 -2.36 -16.29 -16.80
C LYS A 182 -2.38 -15.31 -15.65
N VAL A 183 -3.26 -15.53 -14.68
CA VAL A 183 -3.27 -14.78 -13.42
C VAL A 183 -2.08 -15.24 -12.58
N PHE A 184 -1.26 -14.29 -12.13
CA PHE A 184 -0.15 -14.58 -11.21
C PHE A 184 -0.29 -13.89 -9.85
N GLY A 185 -1.33 -13.07 -9.68
CA GLY A 185 -1.64 -12.40 -8.43
C GLY A 185 -2.64 -11.28 -8.61
N TYR A 186 -2.71 -10.40 -7.61
CA TYR A 186 -3.67 -9.32 -7.53
C TYR A 186 -3.00 -8.01 -7.15
N VAL A 187 -3.64 -6.91 -7.52
CA VAL A 187 -3.37 -5.61 -6.90
C VAL A 187 -3.70 -5.71 -5.40
N PRO A 188 -2.82 -5.20 -4.50
CA PRO A 188 -3.10 -5.21 -3.07
C PRO A 188 -4.45 -4.57 -2.75
N ARG A 189 -5.15 -5.13 -1.75
CA ARG A 189 -6.50 -4.70 -1.37
C ARG A 189 -6.59 -3.20 -1.07
N TYR A 190 -5.57 -2.61 -0.45
CA TYR A 190 -5.55 -1.18 -0.16
C TYR A 190 -5.50 -0.27 -1.41
N TYR A 191 -5.22 -0.84 -2.58
CA TYR A 191 -5.24 -0.17 -3.89
C TYR A 191 -6.37 -0.65 -4.80
N SER A 192 -7.04 -1.76 -4.49
CA SER A 192 -7.99 -2.42 -5.39
C SER A 192 -9.14 -1.50 -5.79
N ALA A 193 -9.76 -0.80 -4.83
CA ALA A 193 -10.83 0.17 -5.10
C ALA A 193 -10.38 1.32 -6.01
N GLY A 194 -9.20 1.90 -5.75
CA GLY A 194 -8.67 3.02 -6.56
C GLY A 194 -8.31 2.59 -7.99
N VAL A 195 -7.68 1.41 -8.15
CA VAL A 195 -7.35 0.87 -9.48
C VAL A 195 -8.60 0.44 -10.23
N SER A 196 -9.55 -0.19 -9.55
CA SER A 196 -10.85 -0.58 -10.11
C SER A 196 -11.58 0.63 -10.69
N ALA A 197 -11.69 1.73 -9.93
CA ALA A 197 -12.31 2.97 -10.39
C ALA A 197 -11.59 3.60 -11.61
N LEU A 198 -10.26 3.55 -11.65
CA LEU A 198 -9.50 4.05 -12.80
C LEU A 198 -9.75 3.22 -14.07
N LEU A 199 -9.86 1.90 -13.95
CA LEU A 199 -10.19 1.00 -15.06
C LEU A 199 -11.61 1.26 -15.59
N GLU A 200 -12.59 1.46 -14.71
CA GLU A 200 -13.98 1.76 -15.10
C GLU A 200 -14.10 3.08 -15.87
N LYS A 201 -13.24 4.05 -15.54
CA LYS A 201 -13.15 5.33 -16.26
C LYS A 201 -12.36 5.25 -17.57
N GLY A 202 -11.84 4.07 -17.93
CA GLY A 202 -11.03 3.91 -19.14
C GLY A 202 -9.70 4.66 -19.10
N ARG A 203 -9.15 4.93 -17.90
CA ARG A 203 -7.86 5.59 -17.77
C ARG A 203 -6.75 4.70 -18.34
N ASN A 204 -5.76 5.32 -19.00
CA ASN A 204 -4.62 4.60 -19.54
C ASN A 204 -3.66 4.21 -18.41
N ILE A 205 -3.76 2.96 -17.95
CA ILE A 205 -2.90 2.36 -16.92
C ILE A 205 -1.87 1.46 -17.59
N VAL A 206 -0.60 1.75 -17.36
CA VAL A 206 0.52 0.91 -17.79
C VAL A 206 1.11 0.24 -16.55
N CYS A 207 1.33 -1.07 -16.60
CA CYS A 207 1.86 -1.84 -15.48
C CYS A 207 2.95 -2.80 -15.96
N HIS A 208 4.07 -2.87 -15.23
CA HIS A 208 5.17 -3.77 -15.52
C HIS A 208 5.72 -4.40 -14.24
N ILE A 209 6.43 -5.51 -14.38
CA ILE A 209 7.20 -6.08 -13.28
C ILE A 209 8.42 -5.20 -13.01
N TYR A 210 8.45 -4.61 -11.82
CA TYR A 210 9.50 -3.70 -11.39
C TYR A 210 10.73 -4.45 -10.87
N ASN A 211 10.50 -5.50 -10.08
CA ASN A 211 11.56 -6.29 -9.46
C ASN A 211 11.03 -7.67 -9.09
N VAL A 212 11.88 -8.69 -9.28
CA VAL A 212 11.65 -10.05 -8.80
C VAL A 212 12.82 -10.44 -7.91
N ASP A 213 12.54 -10.84 -6.67
CA ASP A 213 13.52 -11.31 -5.70
C ASP A 213 13.03 -12.63 -5.10
N GLN A 214 13.51 -13.73 -5.69
CA GLN A 214 13.13 -15.10 -5.30
C GLN A 214 13.65 -15.49 -3.91
N ASN A 215 14.60 -14.74 -3.35
CA ASN A 215 15.12 -14.98 -1.99
C ASN A 215 14.19 -14.41 -0.90
N LYS A 216 13.18 -13.61 -1.28
CA LYS A 216 12.19 -13.07 -0.36
C LYS A 216 11.03 -14.04 -0.20
N ASN A 217 10.31 -13.90 0.93
CA ASN A 217 9.05 -14.60 1.11
C ASN A 217 8.04 -14.19 0.02
N CYS A 218 7.06 -15.03 -0.29
CA CYS A 218 6.17 -14.80 -1.41
C CYS A 218 5.30 -13.52 -1.34
N ASN A 219 5.18 -12.86 -0.19
CA ASN A 219 4.49 -11.56 -0.10
C ASN A 219 5.38 -10.40 -0.54
N GLU A 220 6.69 -10.62 -0.67
CA GLU A 220 7.69 -9.61 -1.00
C GLU A 220 8.58 -10.01 -2.18
N CYS A 221 8.22 -11.07 -2.91
CA CYS A 221 9.03 -11.61 -4.00
C CYS A 221 8.84 -10.90 -5.34
N ILE A 222 7.67 -10.34 -5.62
CA ILE A 222 7.38 -9.65 -6.88
C ILE A 222 6.86 -8.26 -6.59
N LYS A 223 7.53 -7.24 -7.14
CA LYS A 223 7.04 -5.86 -7.20
C LYS A 223 6.57 -5.54 -8.60
N ALA A 224 5.42 -4.89 -8.70
CA ALA A 224 4.96 -4.25 -9.92
C ALA A 224 5.11 -2.73 -9.79
N ILE A 225 5.30 -2.07 -10.93
CA ILE A 225 5.20 -0.62 -11.08
C ILE A 225 3.99 -0.32 -11.95
N MET A 226 3.09 0.51 -11.42
CA MET A 226 1.89 0.96 -12.10
C MET A 226 1.97 2.47 -12.33
N GLU A 227 1.70 2.88 -13.55
CA GLU A 227 1.67 4.28 -13.97
C GLU A 227 0.33 4.59 -14.68
N VAL A 228 -0.38 5.59 -14.18
CA VAL A 228 -1.55 6.17 -14.86
C VAL A 228 -1.05 7.34 -15.68
N LYS A 229 -1.17 7.25 -17.01
CA LYS A 229 -0.79 8.34 -17.91
C LYS A 229 -1.83 9.47 -17.84
N LYS A 230 -1.39 10.69 -18.11
CA LYS A 230 -2.28 11.84 -18.32
C LYS A 230 -3.03 11.69 -19.63
#